data_AF-A0A6J4K6U9-F1
#
_entry.id   AF-A0A6J4K6U9-F1
#
_cell.length_a   1.000
_cell.length_b   1.000
_cell.length_c   1.000
_cell.angle_alpha   90.00
_cell.angle_beta   90.00
_cell.angle_gamma   90.00
#
_symmetry.space_group_name_H-M   'P 1'
#
loop_
_entity.id
_entity.type
_entity.pdbx_description
1 polymer ?
#
loop_
_entity_poly.entity_id
_entity_poly.type
_entity_poly.pdbx_seq_one_letter_code
_entity_poly.pdbx_strand_id
1 'polypeptide(L)' 'EECVGCNLCVEVCPVENCITLHPLMNEVDRRTGRFVDGSHLNWTQHPNNPMTRTALGSSVEAAE' A
#
# COMPACT_ATOMS: atom_id res chain seq x y z
N GLU A 1 6.96 3.16 4.79
CA GLU A 1 5.57 2.79 5.11
C GLU A 1 4.48 3.44 4.24
N GLU A 2 4.77 4.34 3.28
CA GLU A 2 3.70 5.09 2.58
C GLU A 2 3.12 4.43 1.31
N CYS A 3 3.71 3.34 0.83
CA CYS A 3 3.24 2.67 -0.38
C CYS A 3 1.81 2.14 -0.20
N VAL A 4 0.96 2.31 -1.22
CA VAL A 4 -0.44 1.84 -1.23
C VAL A 4 -0.70 0.69 -2.21
N GLY A 5 0.32 0.30 -3.00
CA GLY A 5 0.20 -0.79 -3.97
C GLY A 5 -0.59 -0.43 -5.24
N CYS A 6 -0.50 0.80 -5.74
CA CYS A 6 -1.27 1.26 -6.90
C CYS A 6 -0.69 0.91 -8.28
N ASN A 7 0.49 0.30 -8.36
CA ASN A 7 1.22 -0.02 -9.60
C ASN A 7 1.74 1.17 -10.44
N LEU A 8 1.38 2.43 -10.12
CA LEU A 8 1.73 3.57 -10.95
C LEU A 8 3.24 3.74 -11.17
N CYS A 9 4.06 3.58 -10.12
CA CYS A 9 5.50 3.75 -10.23
C CYS A 9 6.18 2.74 -11.16
N VAL A 10 5.66 1.52 -11.25
CA VAL A 10 6.15 0.49 -12.17
C VAL A 10 5.83 0.89 -13.60
N GLU A 11 4.61 1.36 -13.85
CA GLU A 11 4.14 1.74 -15.19
C GLU A 11 4.85 2.98 -15.74
N VAL A 12 5.15 3.97 -14.89
CA VAL A 12 5.77 5.22 -15.36
C VAL A 12 7.31 5.19 -15.35
N CYS A 13 7.93 4.16 -14.79
CA CYS A 13 9.39 4.13 -14.67
C CYS A 13 10.05 4.02 -16.06
N PRO A 14 10.95 4.93 -16.44
CA PRO A 14 11.60 4.88 -17.75
C PRO A 14 12.71 3.83 -17.85
N VAL A 15 13.08 3.21 -16.72
CA VAL A 15 14.17 2.23 -16.65
C VAL A 15 13.57 0.82 -16.63
N GLU A 16 13.92 0.03 -17.63
CA GLU A 16 13.46 -1.36 -17.73
C GLU A 16 13.82 -2.17 -16.48
N ASN A 17 12.83 -2.90 -15.96
CA ASN A 17 12.98 -3.79 -14.80
C ASN A 17 13.55 -3.13 -13.53
N CYS A 18 13.44 -1.80 -13.40
CA CYS A 18 13.94 -1.09 -12.22
C CYS A 18 13.06 -1.28 -10.98
N ILE A 19 11.74 -1.32 -11.16
CA ILE A 19 10.76 -1.45 -10.08
C ILE A 19 9.79 -2.58 -10.45
N THR A 20 9.44 -3.40 -9.46
CA THR A 20 8.44 -4.47 -9.62
C THR A 20 7.41 -4.38 -8.50
N LEU A 21 6.17 -4.81 -8.78
CA LEU A 21 5.13 -4.95 -7.77
C LEU A 21 5.07 -6.41 -7.32
N HIS A 22 5.32 -6.66 -6.04
CA HIS A 22 5.25 -7.98 -5.47
C HIS A 22 3.86 -8.21 -4.82
N PRO A 23 3.07 -9.19 -5.29
CA PRO A 23 1.82 -9.55 -4.65
C PRO A 23 2.08 -10.28 -3.33
N LEU A 24 1.42 -9.85 -2.26
CA LEU A 24 1.50 -10.50 -0.95
C LEU A 24 0.49 -11.65 -0.87
N MET A 25 0.90 -12.81 -0.36
CA MET A 25 0.03 -13.98 -0.21
C MET A 25 0.25 -14.69 1.12
N ASN A 26 -0.77 -14.69 1.97
CA ASN A 26 -0.75 -15.30 3.30
C ASN A 26 0.42 -14.81 4.16
N GLU A 27 0.63 -13.50 4.18
CA GLU A 27 1.73 -12.87 4.89
C GLU A 27 1.34 -11.53 5.53
N VAL A 28 2.21 -11.00 6.40
CA VAL A 28 1.99 -9.70 7.03
C VAL A 28 2.53 -8.61 6.12
N ASP A 29 1.65 -7.70 5.71
CA ASP A 29 2.03 -6.47 5.04
C ASP A 29 2.79 -5.56 6.00
N ARG A 30 4.10 -5.48 5.82
CA ARG A 30 4.99 -4.70 6.69
C ARG A 30 4.57 -3.24 6.77
N ARG A 31 3.99 -2.69 5.68
CA ARG A 31 3.56 -1.29 5.56
C ARG A 31 2.47 -0.90 6.55
N THR A 32 1.68 -1.88 7.01
CA THR A 32 0.49 -1.67 7.84
C THR A 32 0.47 -2.56 9.09
N GLY A 33 1.35 -3.57 9.16
CA GLY A 33 1.34 -4.60 10.20
C GLY A 33 0.15 -5.57 10.11
N ARG A 34 -0.63 -5.55 9.02
CA ARG A 34 -1.85 -6.36 8.87
C ARG A 34 -1.57 -7.62 8.05
N PHE A 35 -2.23 -8.72 8.40
CA PHE A 35 -2.18 -9.94 7.60
C PHE A 35 -3.00 -9.80 6.30
N VAL A 36 -2.46 -10.31 5.19
CA VAL A 36 -3.07 -10.30 3.86
C VAL A 36 -3.13 -11.73 3.34
N ASP A 37 -4.32 -12.19 2.97
CA ASP A 37 -4.59 -13.55 2.46
C ASP A 37 -4.35 -13.71 0.95
N GLY A 38 -4.05 -12.62 0.25
CA GLY A 38 -3.88 -12.57 -1.20
C GLY A 38 -5.18 -12.35 -1.97
N SER A 39 -6.31 -12.13 -1.29
CA SER A 39 -7.52 -11.65 -1.94
C SER A 39 -7.28 -10.31 -2.62
N HIS A 40 -7.90 -10.12 -3.79
CA HIS A 40 -7.74 -8.88 -4.54
C HIS A 40 -8.37 -7.70 -3.78
N LEU A 41 -7.61 -6.62 -3.64
CA LEU A 41 -8.05 -5.36 -3.05
C LEU A 41 -7.68 -4.20 -3.96
N ASN A 42 -8.53 -3.18 -4.00
CA ASN A 42 -8.22 -1.95 -4.74
C ASN A 42 -7.28 -1.06 -3.89
N TRP A 43 -6.30 -0.42 -4.53
CA TRP A 43 -5.39 0.51 -3.86
C TRP A 43 -6.13 1.69 -3.20
N THR A 44 -7.34 2.04 -3.67
CA THR A 44 -8.22 3.05 -3.05
C THR A 44 -8.77 2.66 -1.68
N GLN A 45 -8.64 1.39 -1.30
CA GLN A 45 -9.07 0.86 -0.01
C GLN A 45 -7.88 0.64 0.93
N HIS A 46 -6.66 0.90 0.48
CA HIS A 46 -5.46 0.64 1.26
C HIS A 46 -5.36 1.57 2.49
N PRO A 47 -5.00 1.05 3.69
CA PRO A 47 -4.94 1.87 4.91
C PRO A 47 -4.00 3.09 4.83
N ASN A 48 -2.94 2.98 4.02
CA ASN A 48 -1.96 4.06 3.84
C ASN A 48 -2.38 5.08 2.77
N ASN A 49 -3.50 4.87 2.07
CA ASN A 49 -3.97 5.82 1.08
C ASN A 49 -4.58 7.05 1.79
N PRO A 50 -4.05 8.27 1.58
CA PRO A 50 -4.55 9.48 2.23
C PRO A 50 -6.04 9.72 1.97
N MET A 51 -6.53 9.37 0.78
CA MET A 51 -7.94 9.51 0.42
C MET A 51 -8.85 8.59 1.25
N THR A 52 -8.34 7.42 1.67
CA THR A 52 -9.05 6.49 2.57
C THR A 52 -8.97 6.98 4.02
N ARG A 53 -7.81 7.48 4.44
CA ARG A 53 -7.58 7.96 5.82
C ARG A 53 -8.48 9.14 6.19
N THR A 54 -8.74 10.07 5.26
CA THR A 54 -9.65 11.20 5.54
C THR A 54 -11.08 10.75 5.83
N ALA A 55 -11.51 9.57 5.35
CA ALA A 55 -12.84 9.01 5.65
C ALA A 55 -12.93 8.35 7.04
N LEU A 56 -11.79 8.00 7.65
CA LEU A 56 -11.69 7.42 9.00
C LEU A 56 -10.95 8.43 9.88
N GLY A 57 -11.69 9.41 10.41
CA GLY A 57 -11.17 10.57 11.14
C GLY A 57 -9.91 10.33 11.96
N SER A 58 -8.94 11.22 11.76
CA SER A 58 -7.68 11.41 12.49
C SER A 58 -7.63 10.77 13.88
N SER A 59 -6.76 9.77 14.08
CA SER A 59 -6.38 9.27 15.40
C SER A 59 -5.04 8.52 15.38
N VAL A 60 -4.03 9.03 14.68
CA VAL A 60 -2.61 8.73 14.99
C VAL A 60 -1.73 9.75 14.28
N GLU A 61 -1.49 10.87 14.96
CA GLU A 61 -0.18 11.49 14.95
C GLU A 61 0.68 10.82 16.03
N ALA A 62 2.00 10.87 15.83
CA ALA A 62 3.10 10.47 16.72
C ALA A 62 3.51 8.98 16.73
N ALA A 63 4.52 8.68 15.91
CA ALA A 63 5.76 8.12 16.44
C ALA A 63 6.90 8.51 15.48
N GLU A 64 7.84 9.30 16.01
CA GLU A 64 9.20 9.49 15.46
C GLU A 64 9.95 8.15 15.35
#